data_AF-A0AA87MTK9-F1
#
_entry.id   AF-A0AA87MTK9-F1
#
_cell.length_a   1.000
_cell.length_b   1.000
_cell.length_c   1.000
_cell.angle_alpha   90.00
_cell.angle_beta   90.00
_cell.angle_gamma   90.00
#
_symmetry.space_group_name_H-M   'P 1'
#
loop_
_entity.id
_entity.type
_entity.pdbx_description
1 polymer ?
#
loop_
_entity_poly.entity_id
_entity_poly.type
_entity_poly.pdbx_seq_one_letter_code
_entity_poly.pdbx_strand_id
1 'polypeptide(L)'
;MSNPKNRAEELLDELIKDKSPEDLLGNEGLLKQLTKSLIERAMQGEMTHHLGYEKNSSLGNNTGNSRNGKVTKAQRRFWNNRFGNTSRQKRQFRTSDHTKRSDTFYRLR
;
A
#
# COMPACT_ATOMS: atom_id res chain seq x y z
N MET A 1 29.03 -20.26 -23.72
CA MET A 1 29.11 -18.81 -24.02
C MET A 1 28.15 -18.13 -23.05
N SER A 2 28.64 -17.22 -22.20
CA SER A 2 27.79 -16.53 -21.21
C SER A 2 26.79 -15.61 -21.92
N ASN A 3 25.52 -15.68 -21.51
CA ASN A 3 24.46 -14.79 -22.01
C ASN A 3 24.86 -13.33 -21.76
N PRO A 4 24.77 -12.41 -22.73
CA PRO A 4 25.06 -11.00 -22.50
C PRO A 4 24.13 -10.47 -21.40
N LYS A 5 24.73 -9.89 -20.35
CA LYS A 5 23.97 -9.27 -19.26
C LYS A 5 23.14 -8.13 -19.84
N ASN A 6 21.84 -8.15 -19.58
CA ASN A 6 20.98 -7.03 -19.92
C ASN A 6 21.23 -5.88 -18.91
N ARG A 7 20.83 -4.65 -19.27
CA ARG A 7 21.03 -3.47 -18.42
C ARG A 7 20.45 -3.63 -17.00
N ALA A 8 19.40 -4.44 -16.84
CA ALA A 8 18.80 -4.68 -15.53
C ALA A 8 19.71 -5.52 -14.63
N GLU A 9 20.37 -6.53 -15.19
CA GLU A 9 21.33 -7.37 -14.46
C GLU A 9 22.55 -6.56 -13.99
N GLU A 10 23.06 -5.64 -14.81
CA GLU A 10 24.15 -4.73 -14.41
C GLU A 10 23.76 -3.84 -13.21
N LEU A 11 22.55 -3.26 -13.25
CA LEU A 11 22.05 -2.42 -12.17
C LEU A 11 21.77 -3.24 -10.90
N LEU A 12 21.35 -4.50 -11.04
CA LEU A 12 21.17 -5.39 -9.89
C LEU A 12 22.51 -5.69 -9.21
N ASP A 13 23.55 -5.99 -9.99
CA ASP A 13 24.89 -6.21 -9.47
C ASP A 13 25.40 -4.95 -8.74
N GLU A 14 25.21 -3.76 -9.31
CA GLU A 14 25.54 -2.48 -8.68
C GLU A 14 24.75 -2.24 -7.37
N LEU A 15 23.46 -2.56 -7.38
CA LEU A 15 22.57 -2.37 -6.23
C LEU A 15 22.84 -3.35 -5.08
N ILE A 16 23.38 -4.52 -5.35
CA ILE A 16 23.70 -5.56 -4.36
C ILE A 16 25.13 -5.42 -3.85
N LYS A 17 26.01 -4.79 -4.64
CA LYS A 17 27.41 -4.57 -4.29
C LYS A 17 27.55 -3.95 -2.89
N ASP A 18 28.40 -4.55 -2.07
CA ASP A 18 28.78 -4.09 -0.73
C ASP A 18 27.62 -3.99 0.29
N LYS A 19 26.49 -4.67 0.06
CA LYS A 19 25.35 -4.71 1.01
C LYS A 19 25.28 -6.00 1.81
N SER A 20 24.87 -5.88 3.07
CA SER A 20 24.61 -7.03 3.94
C SER A 20 23.24 -7.67 3.65
N PRO A 21 23.01 -8.93 4.04
CA PRO A 21 21.69 -9.56 3.97
C PRO A 21 20.61 -8.74 4.69
N GLU A 22 20.92 -8.15 5.84
CA GLU A 22 20.05 -7.24 6.58
C GLU A 22 19.68 -5.97 5.77
N ASP A 23 20.62 -5.38 5.02
CA ASP A 23 20.33 -4.21 4.18
C ASP A 23 19.46 -4.55 2.96
N LEU A 24 19.51 -5.81 2.50
CA LEU A 24 18.72 -6.28 1.37
C LEU A 24 17.31 -6.71 1.78
N LEU A 25 17.23 -7.52 2.85
CA LEU A 25 16.03 -8.25 3.28
C LEU A 25 15.42 -7.76 4.60
N GLY A 26 16.10 -6.87 5.32
CA GLY A 26 15.65 -6.39 6.62
C GLY A 26 14.34 -5.59 6.55
N ASN A 27 13.85 -5.19 7.72
CA ASN A 27 12.56 -4.51 7.86
C ASN A 27 12.46 -3.22 7.03
N GLU A 28 13.57 -2.53 6.78
CA GLU A 28 13.66 -1.36 5.89
C GLU A 28 14.60 -1.59 4.71
N GLY A 29 14.84 -2.86 4.37
CA GLY A 29 15.79 -3.28 3.35
C GLY A 29 15.39 -2.90 1.93
N LEU A 30 16.38 -2.96 1.04
CA LEU A 30 16.29 -2.54 -0.35
C LEU A 30 15.10 -3.15 -1.10
N LEU A 31 14.83 -4.46 -0.93
CA LEU A 31 13.73 -5.11 -1.64
C LEU A 31 12.37 -4.52 -1.29
N LYS A 32 12.14 -4.18 -0.02
CA LYS A 32 10.90 -3.54 0.42
C LYS A 32 10.75 -2.15 -0.19
N GLN A 33 11.84 -1.38 -0.22
CA GLN A 33 11.85 -0.04 -0.83
C GLN A 33 11.59 -0.09 -2.34
N LEU A 34 12.20 -1.05 -3.05
CA LEU A 34 11.98 -1.28 -4.48
C LEU A 34 10.53 -1.69 -4.76
N THR A 35 10.00 -2.64 -3.99
CA THR A 35 8.61 -3.10 -4.14
C THR A 35 7.62 -1.95 -3.90
N LYS A 36 7.83 -1.14 -2.87
CA LYS A 36 7.02 0.05 -2.60
C LYS A 36 7.09 1.02 -3.78
N SER A 37 8.30 1.33 -4.24
CA SER A 37 8.57 2.23 -5.36
C SER A 37 7.91 1.79 -6.66
N LEU A 38 7.92 0.47 -6.93
CA LEU A 38 7.30 -0.13 -8.10
C LEU A 38 5.77 0.00 -8.04
N ILE A 39 5.17 -0.39 -6.91
CA ILE A 39 3.71 -0.30 -6.71
C ILE A 39 3.23 1.16 -6.83
N GLU A 40 3.92 2.11 -6.20
CA GLU A 40 3.55 3.52 -6.27
C GLU A 40 3.60 4.08 -7.69
N ARG A 41 4.57 3.65 -8.51
CA ARG A 41 4.68 4.05 -9.92
C ARG A 41 3.58 3.41 -10.77
N ALA A 42 3.30 2.12 -10.56
CA ALA A 42 2.19 1.44 -11.22
C ALA A 42 0.85 2.13 -10.93
N MET A 43 0.58 2.47 -9.66
CA MET A 43 -0.63 3.21 -9.27
C MET A 43 -0.69 4.62 -9.86
N GLN A 44 0.46 5.31 -10.00
CA GLN A 44 0.51 6.61 -10.66
C GLN A 44 0.18 6.50 -12.17
N GLY A 45 0.71 5.48 -12.83
CA GLY A 45 0.38 5.16 -14.22
C GLY A 45 -1.11 4.85 -14.40
N GLU A 46 -1.70 4.04 -13.52
CA GLU A 46 -3.14 3.77 -13.52
C GLU A 46 -3.96 5.06 -13.39
N MET A 47 -3.57 5.98 -12.49
CA MET A 47 -4.26 7.28 -12.38
C MET A 47 -4.17 8.11 -13.65
N THR A 48 -3.00 8.16 -14.31
CA THR A 48 -2.85 8.89 -15.58
C THR A 48 -3.75 8.28 -16.64
N HIS A 49 -3.78 6.95 -16.74
CA HIS A 49 -4.64 6.24 -17.68
C HIS A 49 -6.13 6.49 -17.40
N HIS A 50 -6.57 6.39 -16.14
CA HIS A 50 -7.97 6.58 -15.76
C HIS A 50 -8.47 8.03 -15.95
N LEU A 51 -7.61 9.02 -15.73
CA LEU A 51 -7.97 10.42 -15.87
C LEU A 51 -7.73 10.96 -17.28
N GLY A 52 -6.89 10.29 -18.08
CA GLY A 52 -6.52 10.72 -19.43
C GLY A 52 -5.54 11.89 -19.48
N TYR A 53 -4.98 12.31 -18.32
CA TYR A 53 -4.01 13.40 -18.25
C TYR A 53 -2.93 13.13 -17.21
N GLU A 54 -1.76 13.76 -17.39
CA GLU A 54 -0.62 13.64 -16.48
C GLU A 54 -0.73 14.54 -15.25
N LYS A 55 0.05 14.24 -14.21
CA LYS A 55 0.09 15.11 -13.03
C LYS A 55 0.52 16.53 -13.42
N ASN A 56 -0.21 17.54 -12.94
CA ASN A 56 -0.03 18.96 -13.25
C ASN A 56 -0.31 19.36 -14.72
N SER A 57 -0.95 18.50 -15.51
CA SER A 57 -1.41 18.87 -16.84
C SER A 57 -2.59 19.84 -16.77
N SER A 58 -2.57 20.87 -17.61
CA SER A 58 -3.68 21.81 -17.78
C SER A 58 -4.97 21.15 -18.29
N LEU A 59 -4.85 19.98 -18.91
CA LEU A 59 -5.99 19.16 -19.37
C LEU A 59 -6.90 18.72 -18.22
N GLY A 60 -6.40 18.68 -16.98
CA GLY A 60 -7.19 18.33 -15.80
C GLY A 60 -8.12 19.44 -15.31
N ASN A 61 -7.95 20.68 -15.77
CA ASN A 61 -8.72 21.83 -15.31
C ASN A 61 -10.17 21.74 -15.79
N ASN A 62 -11.13 21.99 -14.89
CA ASN A 62 -12.58 21.98 -15.18
C ASN A 62 -13.12 20.64 -15.72
N THR A 63 -12.43 19.53 -15.47
CA THR A 63 -12.86 18.18 -15.92
C THR A 63 -13.89 17.51 -14.99
N GLY A 64 -14.23 18.14 -13.87
CA GLY A 64 -15.12 17.59 -12.84
C GLY A 64 -14.46 16.56 -11.90
N ASN A 65 -13.45 15.81 -12.37
CA ASN A 65 -12.67 14.88 -11.55
C ASN A 65 -11.18 15.21 -11.56
N SER A 66 -10.72 15.85 -10.48
CA SER A 66 -9.34 16.30 -10.31
C SER A 66 -8.57 15.42 -9.34
N ARG A 67 -7.27 15.25 -9.59
CA ARG A 67 -6.38 14.57 -8.64
C ARG A 67 -6.39 15.27 -7.27
N ASN A 68 -6.72 14.53 -6.22
CA ASN A 68 -6.80 15.04 -4.85
C ASN A 68 -5.61 14.61 -3.98
N GLY A 69 -4.40 14.96 -4.41
CA GLY A 69 -3.18 14.74 -3.62
C GLY A 69 -2.78 13.27 -3.42
N LYS A 70 -2.00 13.00 -2.37
CA LYS A 70 -1.50 11.68 -2.00
C LYS A 70 -1.87 11.37 -0.55
N VAL A 71 -2.25 10.13 -0.27
CA VAL A 71 -2.50 9.64 1.10
C VAL A 71 -1.50 8.54 1.42
N THR A 72 -0.93 8.57 2.62
CA THR A 72 -0.02 7.53 3.09
C THR A 72 -0.80 6.32 3.56
N LYS A 73 -0.44 5.14 3.05
CA LYS A 73 -1.04 3.87 3.49
C LYS A 73 0.06 2.85 3.70
N ALA A 74 0.02 2.17 4.84
CA ALA A 74 0.98 1.11 5.14
C ALA A 74 0.81 -0.03 4.13
N GLN A 75 1.91 -0.46 3.51
CA GLN A 75 1.93 -1.55 2.53
C GLN A 75 1.26 -2.81 3.10
N ARG A 76 1.62 -3.22 4.33
CA ARG A 76 0.96 -4.34 5.02
C ARG A 76 -0.57 -4.19 5.06
N ARG A 77 -1.06 -3.02 5.45
CA ARG A 77 -2.51 -2.71 5.50
C ARG A 77 -3.14 -2.70 4.11
N PHE A 78 -2.40 -2.25 3.10
CA PHE A 78 -2.83 -2.30 1.70
C PHE A 78 -2.99 -3.74 1.20
N TRP A 79 -1.97 -4.58 1.38
CA TRP A 79 -2.01 -5.98 0.96
C TRP A 79 -3.08 -6.77 1.71
N ASN A 80 -3.18 -6.60 3.03
CA ASN A 80 -4.25 -7.23 3.81
C ASN A 80 -5.63 -6.80 3.29
N ASN A 81 -5.88 -5.52 3.03
CA ASN A 81 -7.20 -5.11 2.53
C ASN A 81 -7.47 -5.56 1.09
N ARG A 82 -6.45 -5.62 0.23
CA ARG A 82 -6.59 -5.92 -1.20
C ARG A 82 -6.69 -7.42 -1.47
N PHE A 83 -5.95 -8.24 -0.72
CA PHE A 83 -5.82 -9.68 -0.98
C PHE A 83 -6.19 -10.54 0.23
N GLY A 84 -6.18 -9.98 1.43
CA GLY A 84 -6.40 -10.72 2.67
C GLY A 84 -7.71 -10.33 3.35
N ASN A 85 -8.87 -10.74 2.80
CA ASN A 85 -10.09 -10.98 3.58
C ASN A 85 -11.22 -11.57 2.72
N THR A 86 -11.48 -12.87 2.85
CA THR A 86 -12.82 -13.40 2.62
C THR A 86 -13.73 -12.99 3.78
N SER A 87 -14.98 -12.62 3.48
CA SER A 87 -16.02 -12.13 4.39
C SER A 87 -16.29 -12.98 5.65
N ARG A 88 -15.75 -14.21 5.70
CA ARG A 88 -15.97 -15.21 6.76
C ARG A 88 -15.25 -14.88 8.07
N GLN A 89 -14.14 -14.14 8.06
CA GLN A 89 -13.40 -13.77 9.29
C GLN A 89 -13.90 -12.47 9.96
N LYS A 90 -14.61 -11.60 9.23
CA LYS A 90 -15.14 -10.33 9.79
C LYS A 90 -16.38 -10.50 10.68
N ARG A 91 -17.06 -11.66 10.67
CA ARG A 91 -18.22 -11.93 11.53
C ARG A 91 -17.88 -12.26 12.98
N GLN A 92 -16.64 -12.66 13.28
CA GLN A 92 -16.22 -13.10 14.63
C GLN A 92 -15.91 -11.93 15.59
N PHE A 93 -15.79 -10.69 15.11
CA PHE A 93 -15.41 -9.52 15.92
C PHE A 93 -16.54 -8.49 16.12
N ARG A 94 -17.79 -8.81 15.76
CA ARG A 94 -18.92 -7.86 15.84
C ARG A 94 -20.01 -8.22 16.84
N THR A 95 -19.81 -9.22 17.68
CA THR A 95 -20.80 -9.63 18.70
C THR A 95 -20.15 -9.77 20.08
N SER A 96 -19.68 -8.68 20.66
CA SER A 96 -19.33 -8.66 22.08
C SER A 96 -19.36 -7.26 22.68
N ASP A 97 -20.29 -6.39 22.26
CA ASP A 97 -20.36 -5.02 22.80
C ASP A 97 -21.77 -4.45 23.01
N HIS A 98 -22.82 -5.28 23.06
CA HIS A 98 -24.18 -4.83 23.35
C HIS A 98 -24.89 -5.76 24.34
N THR A 99 -24.40 -5.83 25.58
CA THR A 99 -25.23 -6.07 26.79
C THR A 99 -24.33 -6.02 28.02
N LYS A 100 -24.13 -4.83 28.62
CA LYS A 100 -23.93 -4.59 30.07
C LYS A 100 -24.05 -3.08 30.34
N ARG A 101 -25.26 -2.55 30.19
CA ARG A 101 -25.68 -1.25 30.77
C ARG A 101 -27.13 -1.37 31.23
N SER A 102 -27.33 -2.14 32.29
CA SER A 102 -28.57 -2.12 33.06
C SER A 102 -28.30 -2.76 34.43
N ASP A 103 -27.49 -2.11 35.24
CA ASP A 103 -27.49 -2.34 36.69
C ASP A 103 -26.78 -1.17 37.36
N THR A 104 -27.59 -0.28 37.93
CA THR A 104 -27.38 0.57 39.12
C THR A 104 -28.23 1.82 38.96
N PHE A 105 -29.57 1.74 39.11
CA PHE A 105 -30.38 2.92 39.43
C PHE A 105 -31.74 2.53 40.02
N TYR A 106 -31.75 1.85 41.17
CA TYR A 106 -32.84 1.94 42.16
C TYR A 106 -32.27 1.71 43.56
N ARG A 107 -31.86 2.81 44.21
CA ARG A 107 -31.71 2.92 45.67
C ARG A 107 -32.23 4.32 46.04
N LEU A 108 -33.09 4.38 47.06
CA LEU A 108 -33.91 5.51 47.54
C LEU A 108 -35.21 5.77 46.73
N ARG A 109 -36.33 5.16 47.13
CA ARG A 109 -37.26 5.64 48.16
C ARG A 109 -38.26 4.52 48.48
#